data_AF-A0A5P2DS83-F1
#
_entry.id   AF-A0A5P2DS83-F1
#
_cell.length_a   1.000
_cell.length_b   1.000
_cell.length_c   1.000
_cell.angle_alpha   90.00
_cell.angle_beta   90.00
_cell.angle_gamma   90.00
#
_symmetry.space_group_name_H-M   'P 1'
#
loop_
_entity.id
_entity.type
_entity.pdbx_description
1 polymer ?
#
loop_
_entity_poly.entity_id
_entity_poly.type
_entity_poly.pdbx_seq_one_letter_code
_entity_poly.pdbx_strand_id
1 'polypeptide(L)' 'MNYDREPVFKRSKWGTQRYYYNPRNPIGLTLIIISLLFAGTMMLLMANRAGPFAPDPAPTWSPPRHEYSWPPPASTPTP' A
#
# COMPACT_ATOMS: atom_id res chain seq x y z
N MET A 1 25.66 27.08 17.08
CA MET A 1 25.04 26.00 17.88
C MET A 1 25.08 24.73 17.02
N ASN A 2 25.66 23.64 17.54
CA ASN A 2 26.04 22.46 16.75
C ASN A 2 24.99 21.34 16.95
N TYR A 3 23.78 21.55 16.46
CA TYR A 3 22.63 20.66 16.67
C TYR A 3 22.83 19.25 16.08
N ASP A 4 23.69 19.13 15.07
CA ASP A 4 24.02 17.87 14.40
C ASP A 4 24.77 16.88 15.30
N ARG A 5 25.41 17.37 16.38
CA ARG A 5 26.15 16.54 17.34
C ARG A 5 25.28 15.97 18.45
N GLU A 6 24.04 16.44 18.60
CA GLU A 6 23.16 15.90 19.62
C GLU A 6 22.56 14.57 19.15
N PRO A 7 22.52 13.52 19.98
CA PRO A 7 21.90 12.26 19.57
C PRO A 7 20.37 12.43 19.36
N VAL A 8 19.82 11.69 18.39
CA VAL A 8 18.38 11.67 18.07
C VAL A 8 17.56 11.16 19.26
N PHE A 9 18.08 10.16 19.98
CA PHE A 9 17.54 9.69 21.24
C PHE A 9 18.42 10.17 22.38
N LYS A 10 17.85 10.95 23.30
CA LYS A 10 18.56 11.42 24.49
C LYS A 10 18.15 10.58 25.69
N ARG A 11 19.14 10.13 26.46
CA ARG A 11 18.93 9.46 27.74
C ARG A 11 18.76 10.51 28.83
N SER A 12 17.71 10.40 29.63
CA SER A 12 17.58 11.25 30.82
C SER A 12 18.74 10.98 31.78
N LYS A 13 19.42 12.03 32.23
CA LYS A 13 20.48 11.96 33.27
C LYS A 13 19.92 12.13 34.69
N TRP A 14 18.62 12.40 34.83
CA TRP A 14 17.93 12.52 36.11
C TRP A 14 16.82 11.45 36.19
N GLY A 15 16.84 10.62 37.25
CA GLY A 15 15.88 9.53 37.44
C GLY A 15 16.06 8.32 36.52
N THR A 16 14.95 7.77 35.99
CA THR A 16 14.79 6.43 35.38
C THR A 16 15.54 6.13 34.08
N GLN A 17 16.54 6.94 33.70
CA GLN A 17 17.37 6.69 32.50
C GLN A 17 16.60 6.44 31.21
N ARG A 18 15.36 6.95 31.12
CA ARG A 18 14.48 6.75 29.96
C ARG A 18 15.04 7.50 28.75
N TYR A 19 14.89 6.88 27.59
CA TYR A 19 15.18 7.51 26.30
C TYR A 19 13.99 8.34 25.86
N TYR A 20 14.23 9.58 25.44
CA TYR A 20 13.24 10.43 24.82
C TYR A 20 13.73 10.91 23.45
N TYR A 21 12.77 11.22 22.59
CA TYR A 21 13.03 11.72 21.25
C TYR A 21 13.46 13.19 21.30
N ASN A 22 14.53 13.55 20.60
CA ASN A 22 15.02 14.93 20.54
C ASN A 22 14.57 15.61 19.24
N PRO A 23 13.47 16.39 19.23
CA PRO A 23 13.02 17.09 18.03
C PRO A 23 13.96 18.25 17.62
N ARG A 24 14.94 18.61 18.46
CA ARG A 24 15.94 19.64 18.15
C ARG A 24 17.12 19.12 17.32
N ASN A 25 17.27 17.81 17.16
CA ASN A 25 18.20 17.24 16.18
C ASN A 25 17.51 17.29 14.80
N PRO A 26 18.15 17.85 13.76
CA PRO A 26 17.56 17.94 12.42
C PRO A 26 17.15 16.59 11.83
N ILE A 27 17.94 15.53 12.04
CA ILE A 27 17.59 14.15 11.64
C ILE A 27 16.33 13.69 12.36
N GLY A 28 16.25 13.98 13.67
CA GLY A 28 15.06 13.67 14.45
C GLY A 28 13.81 14.39 13.92
N LEU A 29 13.95 15.67 13.62
CA LEU A 29 12.86 16.45 13.02
C LEU A 29 12.46 15.89 11.64
N THR A 30 13.42 15.55 10.78
CA THR A 30 13.17 14.96 9.46
C THR A 30 12.39 13.65 9.56
N LEU A 31 12.75 12.77 10.49
CA LEU A 31 12.04 11.52 10.70
C LEU A 31 10.60 11.74 11.16
N ILE A 32 10.35 12.73 12.03
CA ILE A 32 8.98 13.13 12.40
C ILE A 32 8.21 13.56 11.15
N ILE A 33 8.76 14.50 10.37
CA ILE A 33 8.12 15.02 9.16
C ILE A 33 7.80 13.89 8.17
N ILE A 34 8.77 13.00 7.89
CA ILE A 34 8.58 11.87 6.97
C ILE A 34 7.48 10.94 7.49
N SER A 35 7.47 10.62 8.78
CA SER A 35 6.45 9.74 9.36
C SER A 35 5.04 10.34 9.24
N LEU A 36 4.90 11.65 9.46
CA LEU A 36 3.63 12.37 9.32
C LEU A 36 3.17 12.42 7.86
N LEU A 37 4.08 12.72 6.94
CA LEU A 37 3.77 12.72 5.50
C LEU A 37 3.37 11.33 5.02
N PHE A 38 4.09 10.28 5.44
CA PHE A 38 3.78 8.91 5.09
C PHE A 38 2.38 8.51 5.59
N ALA A 39 2.11 8.72 6.89
CA ALA A 39 0.82 8.39 7.50
C ALA A 39 -0.33 9.19 6.89
N GLY A 40 -0.14 10.51 6.69
CA GLY A 40 -1.15 11.37 6.06
C GLY A 40 -1.43 10.98 4.61
N THR A 41 -0.39 10.65 3.84
CA THR A 41 -0.54 10.18 2.45
C THR A 41 -1.29 8.85 2.40
N MET A 42 -0.93 7.89 3.26
CA MET A 42 -1.66 6.62 3.35
C MET A 42 -3.12 6.82 3.72
N MET A 43 -3.41 7.69 4.69
CA MET A 43 -4.79 8.00 5.08
C MET A 43 -5.60 8.61 3.93
N LEU A 44 -5.00 9.53 3.16
CA LEU A 44 -5.63 10.11 1.96
C LEU A 44 -5.88 9.06 0.86
N LEU A 45 -4.92 8.16 0.62
CA LEU A 45 -5.08 7.08 -0.37
C LEU A 45 -6.17 6.10 0.04
N MET A 46 -6.26 5.76 1.33
CA MET A 46 -7.33 4.92 1.87
C MET A 46 -8.69 5.59 1.73
N ALA A 47 -8.80 6.87 2.11
CA ALA A 47 -10.04 7.64 2.05
C ALA A 47 -10.57 7.74 0.62
N ASN A 48 -9.67 7.92 -0.35
CA ASN A 48 -10.02 8.02 -1.77
C ASN A 48 -10.06 6.66 -2.48
N ARG A 49 -9.83 5.54 -1.76
CA ARG A 49 -9.76 4.18 -2.32
C ARG A 49 -8.88 4.13 -3.58
N ALA A 50 -7.66 4.63 -3.45
CA ALA A 50 -6.73 4.82 -4.56
C ALA A 50 -5.39 4.09 -4.32
N GLY A 51 -4.65 3.87 -5.42
CA GLY A 51 -3.34 3.21 -5.40
C GLY A 51 -3.43 1.80 -4.80
N PRO A 52 -2.70 1.48 -3.72
CA PRO A 52 -2.74 0.15 -3.10
C PRO A 52 -4.08 -0.19 -2.43
N PHE A 53 -4.99 0.78 -2.28
CA PHE A 53 -6.34 0.59 -1.71
C PHE A 53 -7.46 0.67 -2.75
N ALA A 54 -7.12 0.67 -4.04
CA ALA A 54 -8.09 0.64 -5.12
C ALA A 54 -8.93 -0.66 -5.04
N PRO A 55 -10.24 -0.60 -5.36
CA PRO A 55 -11.05 -1.80 -5.46
C PRO A 55 -10.54 -2.68 -6.59
N ASP A 56 -10.70 -3.99 -6.43
CA ASP A 56 -10.42 -4.94 -7.51
C ASP A 56 -11.25 -4.59 -8.75
N PRO A 57 -10.69 -4.73 -9.96
CA PRO A 57 -11.43 -4.48 -11.18
C PRO A 57 -12.66 -5.40 -11.22
N ALA A 58 -13.79 -4.85 -11.65
CA ALA A 58 -15.02 -5.63 -11.79
C ALA A 58 -14.77 -6.86 -12.68
N PRO A 59 -15.35 -8.02 -12.35
CA PRO A 59 -15.21 -9.21 -13.18
C PRO A 59 -15.74 -8.88 -14.59
N THR A 60 -14.86 -9.01 -15.59
CA THR A 60 -15.27 -8.84 -16.98
C THR A 60 -16.01 -10.10 -17.40
N TRP A 61 -17.33 -9.99 -17.59
CA TRP A 61 -18.09 -11.08 -18.17
C TRP A 61 -17.52 -11.44 -19.53
N SER A 62 -17.15 -12.72 -19.70
CA SER A 62 -16.75 -13.27 -20.98
C SER A 62 -17.90 -14.13 -21.50
N PRO A 63 -18.33 -13.96 -22.77
CA PRO A 63 -19.35 -14.81 -23.35
C PRO A 63 -18.89 -16.28 -23.32
N PRO A 64 -19.78 -17.24 -23.04
CA PRO A 64 -19.43 -18.65 -23.17
C PRO A 64 -18.98 -18.93 -24.60
N ARG A 65 -17.86 -19.64 -24.78
CA ARG A 65 -17.50 -20.16 -26.11
C ARG A 65 -18.60 -21.12 -26.51
N HIS A 66 -19.39 -20.75 -27.51
CA HIS A 66 -20.36 -21.65 -28.11
C HIS A 66 -19.60 -22.73 -28.87
N GLU A 67 -19.21 -23.80 -28.17
CA GLU A 67 -18.89 -25.08 -28.78
C GLU A 67 -20.22 -25.67 -29.26
N TYR A 68 -20.73 -25.17 -30.39
CA TYR A 68 -21.77 -25.87 -31.14
C TYR A 68 -21.16 -27.15 -31.71
N SER A 69 -21.17 -28.24 -30.94
CA SER A 69 -21.00 -29.59 -31.46
C SER A 69 -22.33 -30.04 -32.07
N TRP A 70 -22.70 -29.41 -33.19
CA TRP A 70 -23.75 -29.95 -34.06
C TRP A 70 -23.24 -31.28 -34.64
N PRO A 71 -23.96 -32.40 -34.50
CA PRO A 71 -23.56 -33.64 -35.15
C PRO A 71 -23.71 -33.47 -36.68
N PRO A 72 -22.74 -33.92 -37.51
CA PRO A 72 -22.93 -33.91 -38.95
C PRO A 72 -24.15 -34.76 -39.32
N PRO A 73 -24.97 -34.34 -40.31
CA PRO A 73 -26.12 -35.13 -40.73
C PRO A 73 -25.65 -36.51 -41.20
N ALA A 74 -26.30 -37.57 -40.69
CA ALA A 74 -26.03 -38.94 -41.11
C ALA A 74 -26.30 -39.08 -42.61
N SER A 75 -25.26 -39.37 -43.38
CA SER A 75 -25.38 -39.72 -44.80
C SER A 75 -26.17 -41.03 -44.91
N THR A 76 -27.42 -40.94 -45.35
CA THR A 76 -28.27 -42.08 -45.65
C THR A 76 -27.70 -42.78 -46.90
N PRO A 77 -27.41 -44.09 -46.88
CA PRO A 77 -26.99 -44.78 -48.10
C PRO A 77 -28.19 -44.90 -49.05
N THR A 78 -28.00 -44.49 -50.30
CA THR A 78 -28.99 -44.63 -51.37
C THR A 78 -28.92 -46.07 -51.93
N PRO A 79 -30.04 -46.76 -52.18
CA PRO A 79 -30.07 -48.13 -52.73
C PRO A 79 -29.64 -48.21 -54.20
#